data_AF-A0A8J8AEC8-F1
#
_entry.id   AF-A0A8J8AEC8-F1
#
_cell.length_a   1.000
_cell.length_b   1.000
_cell.length_c   1.000
_cell.angle_alpha   90.00
_cell.angle_beta   90.00
_cell.angle_gamma   90.00
#
_symmetry.space_group_name_H-M   'P 1'
#
loop_
_entity.id
_entity.type
_entity.pdbx_description
1 polymer ?
#
loop_
_entity_poly.entity_id
_entity_poly.type
_entity_poly.pdbx_seq_one_letter_code
_entity_poly.pdbx_strand_id
1 'polypeptide(L)'
;MKIPAWESMSTGKNPKKLGFATFMVKDGYKFVPHNLKHKRQKMIWNLLSDSGHSVIVANLPNIYVAQKINGCMIAGWLYLDKERITYPTNLINELNEHCNGYEVDIFDVDFEKGQIIGGPKDEEYLKRCDKLLETHFLAFTYLLKKCEWDFGFIVFVTTDRIQHKYWDDKVLLEHYKKIDKKLKKVLDTIDKETIVFLVSDHGFGPVKYTLNINEFLIKEGYLKLKKGNKQATTFNLFTLMRKGKLLPLARAFIKLLPNIIAKRLKEKASPISFEKMDIDWDNTKAFAYAVLGDIYLNVKGRDPNGIVDPDEYDKIREEIIEKIRNLEYKGKKLNIQIFKKEEVYPGATLWDNLPDLVIVPTDEGVQDINPNIGNREIITESKDIRGNHRLDGIFLAYGPGIKKGYKIENAKIYDIAPTILHIFGLPIPNDMDGRVLMEIFEEDSEFAKRKPKYVDPSYYKKKQEDEKLKKAIKNLKLKGKI
;
A
#
# COMPACT_ATOMS: atom_id res chain seq x y z
N MET A 1 4.34 -2.90 3.86
CA MET A 1 3.03 -2.72 3.19
C MET A 1 3.07 -1.47 2.31
N LYS A 2 2.39 -1.49 1.15
CA LYS A 2 2.44 -0.44 0.11
C LYS A 2 2.11 0.96 0.61
N ILE A 3 0.88 1.16 1.09
CA ILE A 3 0.37 2.51 1.39
C ILE A 3 1.14 3.21 2.52
N PRO A 4 1.40 2.56 3.68
CA PRO A 4 2.26 3.16 4.70
C PRO A 4 3.66 3.48 4.17
N ALA A 5 4.20 2.70 3.24
CA ALA A 5 5.51 2.95 2.63
C ALA A 5 5.51 4.21 1.75
N TRP A 6 4.53 4.40 0.85
CA TRP A 6 4.39 5.64 0.07
C TRP A 6 4.19 6.88 0.96
N GLU A 7 3.38 6.77 2.02
CA GLU A 7 3.19 7.86 2.97
C GLU A 7 4.45 8.11 3.81
N SER A 8 5.17 7.06 4.22
CA SER A 8 6.43 7.21 4.95
C SER A 8 7.48 7.92 4.09
N MET A 9 7.58 7.52 2.83
CA MET A 9 8.49 8.15 1.86
C MET A 9 8.22 9.63 1.67
N SER A 10 6.94 9.98 1.51
CA SER A 10 6.53 11.34 1.14
C SER A 10 6.38 12.27 2.34
N THR A 11 6.21 11.75 3.55
CA THR A 11 6.10 12.57 4.77
C THR A 11 7.39 12.59 5.59
N GLY A 12 8.33 11.67 5.32
CA GLY A 12 9.52 11.48 6.14
C GLY A 12 9.26 10.89 7.52
N LYS A 13 8.05 10.36 7.76
CA LYS A 13 7.62 9.79 9.04
C LYS A 13 7.53 8.28 8.95
N ASN A 14 7.85 7.59 10.03
CA ASN A 14 7.65 6.15 10.10
C ASN A 14 6.17 5.79 10.36
N PRO A 15 5.78 4.51 10.18
CA PRO A 15 4.41 4.06 10.44
C PRO A 15 3.90 4.37 11.86
N LYS A 16 4.78 4.45 12.88
CA LYS A 16 4.40 4.85 14.24
C LYS A 16 3.78 6.25 14.25
N LYS A 17 4.44 7.25 13.65
CA LYS A 17 3.93 8.64 13.63
C LYS A 17 2.77 8.83 12.66
N LEU A 18 2.70 8.01 11.60
CA LEU A 18 1.54 7.98 10.72
C LEU A 18 0.30 7.40 11.42
N GLY A 19 0.52 6.49 12.37
CA GLY A 19 -0.51 5.96 13.26
C GLY A 19 -1.34 4.84 12.65
N PHE A 20 -1.00 4.31 11.47
CA PHE A 20 -1.75 3.22 10.84
C PHE A 20 -0.83 2.13 10.31
N ALA A 21 -1.26 0.89 10.47
CA ALA A 21 -0.59 -0.27 9.87
C ALA A 21 -0.88 -0.34 8.36
N THR A 22 -2.03 0.17 7.91
CA THR A 22 -2.52 -0.02 6.55
C THR A 22 -3.53 1.04 6.11
N PHE A 23 -3.86 1.06 4.81
CA PHE A 23 -4.83 1.96 4.21
C PHE A 23 -6.26 1.79 4.74
N MET A 24 -6.56 0.68 5.42
CA MET A 24 -7.82 0.46 6.14
C MET A 24 -7.57 0.41 7.64
N VAL A 25 -8.36 1.13 8.42
CA VAL A 25 -8.24 1.19 9.88
C VAL A 25 -9.46 0.54 10.53
N LYS A 26 -9.24 -0.21 11.60
CA LYS A 26 -10.30 -0.83 12.40
C LYS A 26 -11.19 0.23 13.05
N ASP A 27 -12.49 0.05 12.93
CA ASP A 27 -13.56 0.85 13.54
C ASP A 27 -14.63 -0.10 14.08
N GLY A 28 -14.54 -0.43 15.38
CA GLY A 28 -15.25 -1.58 15.94
C GLY A 28 -14.84 -2.87 15.23
N TYR A 29 -15.81 -3.58 14.64
CA TYR A 29 -15.59 -4.79 13.83
C TYR A 29 -15.58 -4.54 12.32
N LYS A 30 -15.64 -3.28 11.89
CA LYS A 30 -15.52 -2.88 10.49
C LYS A 30 -14.15 -2.29 10.23
N PHE A 31 -13.78 -2.22 8.97
CA PHE A 31 -12.57 -1.55 8.52
C PHE A 31 -12.96 -0.48 7.52
N VAL A 32 -12.43 0.71 7.72
CA VAL A 32 -12.73 1.88 6.90
C VAL A 32 -11.45 2.50 6.38
N PRO A 33 -11.44 3.19 5.23
CA PRO A 33 -10.26 3.85 4.73
C PRO A 33 -9.67 4.83 5.75
N HIS A 34 -8.36 4.74 6.00
CA HIS A 34 -7.63 5.56 6.97
C HIS A 34 -7.92 7.06 6.80
N ASN A 35 -7.94 7.51 5.54
CA ASN A 35 -8.15 8.90 5.16
C ASN A 35 -9.55 9.45 5.51
N LEU A 36 -10.54 8.59 5.78
CA LEU A 36 -11.87 9.03 6.22
C LEU A 36 -11.94 9.28 7.73
N LYS A 37 -11.02 8.69 8.50
CA LYS A 37 -10.95 8.83 9.96
C LYS A 37 -9.90 9.84 10.42
N HIS A 38 -8.89 10.10 9.59
CA HIS A 38 -7.73 10.91 9.99
C HIS A 38 -7.35 11.95 8.96
N LYS A 39 -6.93 13.11 9.49
CA LYS A 39 -6.37 14.17 8.67
C LYS A 39 -5.00 13.75 8.17
N ARG A 40 -4.85 13.71 6.85
CA ARG A 40 -3.59 13.40 6.18
C ARG A 40 -2.49 14.38 6.61
N GLN A 41 -1.29 13.84 6.82
CA GLN A 41 -0.08 14.63 7.05
C GLN A 41 0.33 15.36 5.76
N LYS A 42 1.01 16.51 5.88
CA LYS A 42 1.59 17.18 4.72
C LYS A 42 2.70 16.30 4.14
N MET A 43 2.60 16.05 2.84
CA MET A 43 3.61 15.32 2.07
C MET A 43 4.58 16.31 1.42
N ILE A 44 5.70 15.81 0.90
CA ILE A 44 6.79 16.65 0.44
C ILE A 44 6.37 17.65 -0.63
N TRP A 45 5.57 17.24 -1.61
CA TRP A 45 5.03 18.15 -2.62
C TRP A 45 4.10 19.21 -2.04
N ASN A 46 3.44 18.97 -0.89
CA ASN A 46 2.70 20.03 -0.21
C ASN A 46 3.67 21.06 0.38
N LEU A 47 4.78 20.62 0.99
CA LEU A 47 5.79 21.51 1.57
C LEU A 47 6.55 22.32 0.50
N LEU A 48 6.87 21.68 -0.62
CA LEU A 48 7.46 22.32 -1.80
C LEU A 48 6.50 23.34 -2.41
N SER A 49 5.26 22.92 -2.67
CA SER A 49 4.21 23.79 -3.21
C SER A 49 3.92 24.98 -2.29
N ASP A 50 3.80 24.78 -0.97
CA ASP A 50 3.59 25.85 0.00
C ASP A 50 4.79 26.80 0.09
N SER A 51 5.97 26.35 -0.36
CA SER A 51 7.19 27.16 -0.44
C SER A 51 7.38 27.87 -1.78
N GLY A 52 6.42 27.74 -2.71
CA GLY A 52 6.43 28.42 -3.99
C GLY A 52 6.97 27.59 -5.16
N HIS A 53 7.40 26.35 -4.92
CA HIS A 53 7.89 25.48 -5.99
C HIS A 53 6.75 24.91 -6.82
N SER A 54 6.98 24.75 -8.12
CA SER A 54 6.05 24.11 -9.04
C SER A 54 6.25 22.60 -9.01
N VAL A 55 5.18 21.83 -8.77
CA VAL A 55 5.27 20.39 -8.54
C VAL A 55 4.32 19.60 -9.45
N ILE A 56 4.82 18.48 -9.98
CA ILE A 56 4.06 17.49 -10.73
C ILE A 56 4.02 16.20 -9.91
N VAL A 57 2.82 15.72 -9.58
CA VAL A 57 2.65 14.46 -8.82
C VAL A 57 1.68 13.55 -9.56
N ALA A 58 2.16 12.45 -10.11
CA ALA A 58 1.34 11.53 -10.90
C ALA A 58 1.19 10.16 -10.23
N ASN A 59 -0.04 9.63 -10.27
CA ASN A 59 -0.38 8.26 -9.87
C ASN A 59 -0.06 7.88 -8.43
N LEU A 60 0.02 8.83 -7.52
CA LEU A 60 0.24 8.52 -6.11
C LEU A 60 -0.98 7.75 -5.54
N PRO A 61 -0.78 6.52 -5.02
CA PRO A 61 -1.88 5.74 -4.46
C PRO A 61 -2.47 6.34 -3.18
N ASN A 62 -3.66 5.86 -2.82
CA ASN A 62 -4.37 6.25 -1.61
C ASN A 62 -4.63 7.76 -1.55
N ILE A 63 -5.01 8.37 -2.67
CA ILE A 63 -5.38 9.78 -2.75
C ILE A 63 -6.88 9.86 -3.01
N TYR A 64 -7.63 10.27 -1.99
CA TYR A 64 -9.09 10.36 -2.04
C TYR A 64 -9.60 11.25 -3.18
N VAL A 65 -8.97 12.43 -3.31
CA VAL A 65 -9.19 13.46 -4.33
C VAL A 65 -7.85 14.14 -4.60
N ALA A 66 -7.56 14.47 -5.86
CA ALA A 66 -6.36 15.21 -6.23
C ALA A 66 -6.27 16.54 -5.48
N GLN A 67 -5.15 16.76 -4.82
CA GLN A 67 -4.97 17.92 -3.94
C GLN A 67 -4.60 19.15 -4.74
N LYS A 68 -5.06 20.32 -4.25
CA LYS A 68 -4.59 21.60 -4.75
C LYS A 68 -3.12 21.81 -4.40
N ILE A 69 -2.30 21.98 -5.42
CA ILE A 69 -0.86 22.26 -5.36
C ILE A 69 -0.50 23.33 -6.39
N ASN A 70 0.69 23.92 -6.27
CA ASN A 70 1.27 24.79 -7.27
C ASN A 70 1.84 23.91 -8.39
N GLY A 71 1.04 23.64 -9.43
CA GLY A 71 1.37 22.66 -10.48
C GLY A 71 0.21 21.70 -10.71
N CYS A 72 0.50 20.42 -10.95
CA CYS A 72 -0.52 19.44 -11.29
C CYS A 72 -0.40 18.11 -10.55
N MET A 73 -1.55 17.50 -10.26
CA MET A 73 -1.65 16.20 -9.58
C MET A 73 -2.54 15.25 -10.36
N ILE A 74 -2.16 13.98 -10.42
CA ILE A 74 -3.00 12.85 -10.80
C ILE A 74 -3.05 11.88 -9.62
N ALA A 75 -4.24 11.61 -9.10
CA ALA A 75 -4.47 10.61 -8.07
C ALA A 75 -4.26 9.20 -8.65
N GLY A 76 -3.54 8.37 -7.91
CA GLY A 76 -3.33 6.96 -8.23
C GLY A 76 -4.41 6.03 -7.70
N TRP A 77 -4.13 4.74 -7.75
CA TRP A 77 -5.01 3.68 -7.26
C TRP A 77 -5.50 3.93 -5.82
N LEU A 78 -6.75 3.55 -5.51
CA LEU A 78 -7.47 3.91 -4.27
C LEU A 78 -7.83 5.41 -4.18
N TYR A 79 -8.72 5.85 -5.06
CA TYR A 79 -9.39 7.15 -5.03
C TYR A 79 -10.89 6.97 -4.80
N LEU A 80 -11.58 7.98 -4.25
CA LEU A 80 -13.05 7.92 -4.09
C LEU A 80 -13.77 8.46 -5.32
N ASP A 81 -13.33 9.61 -5.83
CA ASP A 81 -14.09 10.37 -6.81
C ASP A 81 -13.41 10.37 -8.18
N LYS A 82 -14.01 9.66 -9.13
CA LYS A 82 -13.53 9.56 -10.52
C LYS A 82 -13.46 10.91 -11.22
N GLU A 83 -14.29 11.88 -10.85
CA GLU A 83 -14.31 13.21 -11.47
C GLU A 83 -13.23 14.12 -10.92
N ARG A 84 -12.67 13.80 -9.74
CA ARG A 84 -11.63 14.60 -9.07
C ARG A 84 -10.31 13.85 -8.91
N ILE A 85 -9.98 13.01 -9.89
CA ILE A 85 -8.69 12.31 -9.95
C ILE A 85 -7.54 13.21 -10.46
N THR A 86 -7.83 14.41 -10.95
CA THR A 86 -6.77 15.36 -11.35
C THR A 86 -6.93 16.73 -10.70
N TYR A 87 -5.81 17.42 -10.52
CA TYR A 87 -5.75 18.84 -10.23
C TYR A 87 -4.80 19.51 -11.24
N PRO A 88 -5.20 20.60 -11.91
CA PRO A 88 -6.57 21.11 -12.02
C PRO A 88 -7.54 20.05 -12.58
N THR A 89 -8.84 20.12 -12.24
CA THR A 89 -9.82 19.06 -12.55
C THR A 89 -9.98 18.81 -14.05
N ASN A 90 -9.80 19.82 -14.90
CA ASN A 90 -9.90 19.71 -16.35
C ASN A 90 -8.70 19.01 -17.00
N LEU A 91 -7.61 18.78 -16.26
CA LEU A 91 -6.42 18.10 -16.78
C LEU A 91 -6.75 16.69 -17.29
N ILE A 92 -7.73 16.01 -16.69
CA ILE A 92 -8.16 14.68 -17.12
C ILE A 92 -8.61 14.65 -18.60
N ASN A 93 -9.21 15.73 -19.11
CA ASN A 93 -9.65 15.80 -20.51
C ASN A 93 -8.44 15.80 -21.45
N GLU A 94 -7.42 16.57 -21.11
CA GLU A 94 -6.18 16.65 -21.87
C GLU A 94 -5.43 15.31 -21.83
N LEU A 95 -5.39 14.65 -20.67
CA LEU A 95 -4.79 13.32 -20.54
C LEU A 95 -5.55 12.27 -21.35
N ASN A 96 -6.88 12.33 -21.38
CA ASN A 96 -7.71 11.44 -22.18
C ASN A 96 -7.45 11.63 -23.67
N GLU A 97 -7.32 12.87 -24.15
CA GLU A 97 -6.99 13.17 -25.54
C GLU A 97 -5.57 12.69 -25.88
N HIS A 98 -4.59 13.06 -25.06
CA HIS A 98 -3.18 12.76 -25.33
C HIS A 98 -2.84 11.26 -25.22
N CYS A 99 -3.48 10.54 -24.30
CA CYS A 99 -3.20 9.13 -24.04
C CYS A 99 -4.18 8.17 -24.73
N ASN A 100 -5.16 8.68 -25.47
CA ASN A 100 -6.29 7.91 -26.01
C ASN A 100 -7.04 7.13 -24.91
N GLY A 101 -7.46 7.87 -23.89
CA GLY A 101 -8.07 7.38 -22.65
C GLY A 101 -7.03 7.18 -21.55
N TYR A 102 -7.07 8.02 -20.53
CA TYR A 102 -6.22 7.89 -19.36
C TYR A 102 -6.80 6.88 -18.39
N GLU A 103 -5.96 5.95 -17.94
CA GLU A 103 -6.33 4.90 -17.00
C GLU A 103 -5.43 4.95 -15.77
N VAL A 104 -6.03 4.89 -14.58
CA VAL A 104 -5.30 4.96 -13.31
C VAL A 104 -4.69 3.61 -12.93
N ASP A 105 -5.44 2.53 -13.12
CA ASP A 105 -5.02 1.15 -12.82
C ASP A 105 -5.78 0.16 -13.72
N ILE A 106 -5.30 -1.07 -13.83
CA ILE A 106 -6.00 -2.14 -14.54
C ILE A 106 -7.21 -2.68 -13.75
N PHE A 107 -7.30 -2.37 -12.46
CA PHE A 107 -8.34 -2.83 -11.55
C PHE A 107 -9.32 -1.71 -11.17
N ASP A 108 -10.60 -2.05 -11.18
CA ASP A 108 -11.66 -1.25 -10.56
C ASP A 108 -11.72 -1.56 -9.06
N VAL A 109 -11.86 -0.52 -8.24
CA VAL A 109 -11.87 -0.65 -6.78
C VAL A 109 -13.08 0.04 -6.17
N ASP A 110 -13.69 -0.65 -5.20
CA ASP A 110 -14.56 -0.04 -4.20
C ASP A 110 -13.66 0.52 -3.09
N PHE A 111 -13.48 1.83 -3.09
CA PHE A 111 -12.60 2.52 -2.14
C PHE A 111 -13.09 2.37 -0.70
N GLU A 112 -14.40 2.47 -0.46
CA GLU A 112 -14.97 2.39 0.90
C GLU A 112 -14.76 1.01 1.53
N LYS A 113 -14.77 -0.04 0.72
CA LYS A 113 -14.49 -1.41 1.18
C LYS A 113 -13.02 -1.81 1.04
N GLY A 114 -12.22 -1.04 0.31
CA GLY A 114 -10.84 -1.38 0.00
C GLY A 114 -10.70 -2.64 -0.88
N GLN A 115 -11.68 -2.91 -1.75
CA GLN A 115 -11.79 -4.17 -2.50
C GLN A 115 -11.73 -3.97 -4.00
N ILE A 116 -10.97 -4.84 -4.67
CA ILE A 116 -11.04 -4.96 -6.14
C ILE A 116 -12.40 -5.55 -6.52
N ILE A 117 -13.14 -4.82 -7.34
CA ILE A 117 -14.49 -5.20 -7.82
C ILE A 117 -14.51 -5.54 -9.31
N GLY A 118 -13.43 -5.22 -10.04
CA GLY A 118 -13.29 -5.49 -11.47
C GLY A 118 -11.84 -5.54 -11.91
N GLY A 119 -11.55 -6.28 -12.97
CA GLY A 119 -10.20 -6.46 -13.49
C GLY A 119 -10.17 -7.21 -14.82
N PRO A 120 -9.01 -7.26 -15.49
CA PRO A 120 -8.88 -7.94 -16.77
C PRO A 120 -8.94 -9.46 -16.61
N LYS A 121 -9.29 -10.15 -17.71
CA LYS A 121 -9.14 -11.61 -17.81
C LYS A 121 -7.65 -11.97 -17.88
N ASP A 122 -7.32 -13.21 -17.48
CA ASP A 122 -5.95 -13.71 -17.47
C ASP A 122 -5.23 -13.58 -18.83
N GLU A 123 -5.94 -13.84 -19.93
CA GLU A 123 -5.40 -13.74 -21.30
C GLU A 123 -5.06 -12.30 -21.72
N GLU A 124 -5.72 -11.31 -21.12
CA GLU A 124 -5.53 -9.89 -21.42
C GLU A 124 -4.61 -9.19 -20.42
N TYR A 125 -4.25 -9.85 -19.31
CA TYR A 125 -3.61 -9.24 -18.14
C TYR A 125 -2.30 -8.53 -18.49
N LEU A 126 -1.38 -9.22 -19.18
CA LEU A 126 -0.09 -8.66 -19.58
C LEU A 126 -0.26 -7.51 -20.58
N LYS A 127 -1.16 -7.67 -21.56
CA LYS A 127 -1.47 -6.62 -22.55
C LYS A 127 -2.02 -5.37 -21.87
N ARG A 128 -2.86 -5.53 -20.85
CA ARG A 128 -3.43 -4.44 -20.06
C ARG A 128 -2.38 -3.75 -19.20
N CYS A 129 -1.48 -4.51 -18.58
CA CYS A 129 -0.34 -3.93 -17.86
C CYS A 129 0.59 -3.14 -18.80
N ASP A 130 0.88 -3.67 -19.99
CA ASP A 130 1.71 -2.98 -20.99
C ASP A 130 1.04 -1.67 -21.47
N LYS A 131 -0.27 -1.69 -21.73
CA LYS A 131 -1.04 -0.49 -22.10
C LYS A 131 -1.00 0.54 -20.97
N LEU A 132 -1.23 0.12 -19.72
CA LEU A 132 -1.21 1.02 -18.57
C LEU A 132 0.17 1.67 -18.40
N LEU A 133 1.24 0.88 -18.53
CA LEU A 133 2.62 1.37 -18.48
C LEU A 133 2.84 2.46 -19.54
N GLU A 134 2.43 2.21 -20.79
CA GLU A 134 2.51 3.19 -21.88
C GLU A 134 1.77 4.48 -21.54
N THR A 135 0.50 4.37 -21.13
CA THR A 135 -0.36 5.50 -20.77
C THR A 135 0.28 6.35 -19.67
N HIS A 136 0.83 5.74 -18.62
CA HIS A 136 1.46 6.46 -17.51
C HIS A 136 2.73 7.19 -17.93
N PHE A 137 3.58 6.56 -18.77
CA PHE A 137 4.77 7.22 -19.30
C PHE A 137 4.45 8.36 -20.28
N LEU A 138 3.46 8.17 -21.15
CA LEU A 138 3.02 9.22 -22.09
C LEU A 138 2.46 10.43 -21.32
N ALA A 139 1.58 10.20 -20.36
CA ALA A 139 1.03 11.26 -19.52
C ALA A 139 2.13 12.03 -18.78
N PHE A 140 3.06 11.33 -18.14
CA PHE A 140 4.09 12.00 -17.36
C PHE A 140 5.06 12.81 -18.23
N THR A 141 5.50 12.25 -19.35
CA THR A 141 6.38 12.98 -20.28
C THR A 141 5.67 14.17 -20.93
N TYR A 142 4.36 14.07 -21.18
CA TYR A 142 3.54 15.20 -21.61
C TYR A 142 3.52 16.31 -20.54
N LEU A 143 3.29 15.96 -19.27
CA LEU A 143 3.28 16.94 -18.18
C LEU A 143 4.65 17.61 -17.99
N LEU A 144 5.75 16.84 -18.04
CA LEU A 144 7.11 17.37 -17.92
C LEU A 144 7.46 18.38 -19.02
N LYS A 145 6.90 18.22 -20.22
CA LYS A 145 7.14 19.13 -21.37
C LYS A 145 6.23 20.35 -21.37
N LYS A 146 5.00 20.20 -20.86
CA LYS A 146 3.97 21.23 -20.91
C LYS A 146 4.06 22.19 -19.73
N CYS A 147 4.24 21.65 -18.54
CA CYS A 147 4.18 22.41 -17.30
C CYS A 147 5.57 22.93 -16.93
N GLU A 148 5.64 24.10 -16.28
CA GLU A 148 6.81 24.46 -15.49
C GLU A 148 6.83 23.62 -14.21
N TRP A 149 8.00 23.12 -13.82
CA TRP A 149 8.16 22.29 -12.63
C TRP A 149 9.56 22.41 -12.06
N ASP A 150 9.65 22.36 -10.73
CA ASP A 150 10.89 22.19 -9.96
C ASP A 150 10.99 20.76 -9.40
N PHE A 151 9.85 20.09 -9.21
CA PHE A 151 9.76 18.73 -8.66
C PHE A 151 8.78 17.86 -9.44
N GLY A 152 9.22 16.70 -9.90
CA GLY A 152 8.39 15.69 -10.55
C GLY A 152 8.37 14.37 -9.77
N PHE A 153 7.19 13.77 -9.63
CA PHE A 153 6.99 12.48 -8.97
C PHE A 153 5.98 11.63 -9.74
N ILE A 154 6.30 10.36 -9.98
CA ILE A 154 5.37 9.39 -10.58
C ILE A 154 5.51 8.02 -9.93
N VAL A 155 4.38 7.32 -9.77
CA VAL A 155 4.34 5.90 -9.40
C VAL A 155 3.96 5.03 -10.59
N PHE A 156 4.71 3.96 -10.81
CA PHE A 156 4.39 2.89 -11.76
C PHE A 156 4.00 1.62 -11.01
N VAL A 157 2.74 1.21 -11.13
CA VAL A 157 2.19 0.07 -10.37
C VAL A 157 2.35 -1.28 -11.08
N THR A 158 2.68 -1.30 -12.38
CA THR A 158 2.62 -2.51 -13.21
C THR A 158 3.60 -3.60 -12.78
N THR A 159 4.74 -3.25 -12.20
CA THR A 159 5.70 -4.20 -11.62
C THR A 159 5.05 -5.03 -10.51
N ASP A 160 4.36 -4.37 -9.58
CA ASP A 160 3.63 -5.04 -8.51
C ASP A 160 2.49 -5.91 -9.08
N ARG A 161 1.70 -5.39 -10.02
CA ARG A 161 0.59 -6.13 -10.65
C ARG A 161 1.08 -7.43 -11.30
N ILE A 162 2.11 -7.33 -12.13
CA ILE A 162 2.67 -8.49 -12.82
C ILE A 162 3.30 -9.46 -11.83
N GLN A 163 4.09 -8.99 -10.85
CA GLN A 163 4.75 -9.88 -9.89
C GLN A 163 3.77 -10.66 -8.99
N HIS A 164 2.60 -10.09 -8.65
CA HIS A 164 1.54 -10.83 -7.95
C HIS A 164 1.02 -12.00 -8.79
N LYS A 165 0.76 -11.75 -10.08
CA LYS A 165 0.11 -12.71 -10.98
C LYS A 165 1.10 -13.71 -11.60
N TYR A 166 2.31 -13.25 -11.90
CA TYR A 166 3.36 -13.97 -12.60
C TYR A 166 4.66 -13.86 -11.79
N TRP A 167 5.19 -15.01 -11.41
CA TRP A 167 6.54 -15.12 -10.85
C TRP A 167 7.36 -16.03 -11.76
N ASP A 168 7.60 -15.53 -12.96
CA ASP A 168 8.32 -16.19 -14.05
C ASP A 168 9.41 -15.26 -14.57
N ASP A 169 10.65 -15.72 -14.56
CA ASP A 169 11.82 -14.88 -14.87
C ASP A 169 11.75 -14.26 -16.27
N LYS A 170 11.20 -14.97 -17.26
CA LYS A 170 11.10 -14.45 -18.63
C LYS A 170 10.07 -13.33 -18.69
N VAL A 171 8.89 -13.53 -18.11
CA VAL A 171 7.84 -12.50 -18.06
C VAL A 171 8.33 -11.27 -17.32
N LEU A 172 8.97 -11.45 -16.16
CA LEU A 172 9.47 -10.37 -15.33
C LEU A 172 10.61 -9.61 -16.03
N LEU A 173 11.61 -10.32 -16.58
CA LEU A 173 12.72 -9.71 -17.29
C LEU A 173 12.25 -8.87 -18.47
N GLU A 174 11.31 -9.38 -19.27
CA GLU A 174 10.76 -8.62 -20.40
C GLU A 174 10.00 -7.38 -19.94
N HIS A 175 9.29 -7.44 -18.81
CA HIS A 175 8.65 -6.24 -18.24
C HIS A 175 9.68 -5.22 -17.74
N TYR A 176 10.71 -5.64 -17.02
CA TYR A 176 11.79 -4.74 -16.57
C TYR A 176 12.53 -4.08 -17.74
N LYS A 177 12.80 -4.81 -18.84
CA LYS A 177 13.36 -4.23 -20.07
C LYS A 177 12.45 -3.15 -20.69
N LYS A 178 11.12 -3.33 -20.63
CA LYS A 178 10.18 -2.30 -21.10
C LYS A 178 10.25 -1.05 -20.22
N ILE A 179 10.28 -1.21 -18.90
CA ILE A 179 10.42 -0.10 -17.96
C ILE A 179 11.73 0.65 -18.21
N ASP A 180 12.86 -0.05 -18.30
CA ASP A 180 14.17 0.54 -18.56
C ASP A 180 14.18 1.41 -19.82
N LYS A 181 13.66 0.89 -20.94
CA LYS A 181 13.50 1.65 -22.20
C LYS A 181 12.64 2.90 -22.03
N LYS A 182 11.62 2.86 -21.16
CA LYS A 182 10.73 3.99 -20.89
C LYS A 182 11.36 5.01 -19.93
N LEU A 183 12.10 4.55 -18.93
CA LEU A 183 12.89 5.41 -18.04
C LEU A 183 13.87 6.24 -18.87
N LYS A 184 14.54 5.64 -19.87
CA LYS A 184 15.37 6.39 -20.81
C LYS A 184 14.61 7.56 -21.46
N LYS A 185 13.36 7.38 -21.89
CA LYS A 185 12.56 8.46 -22.50
C LYS A 185 12.23 9.58 -21.52
N VAL A 186 12.04 9.27 -20.25
CA VAL A 186 11.86 10.29 -19.19
C VAL A 186 13.17 11.04 -18.99
N LEU A 187 14.30 10.33 -18.89
CA LEU A 187 15.63 10.93 -18.77
C LEU A 187 15.98 11.82 -19.98
N ASP A 188 15.56 11.43 -21.19
CA ASP A 188 15.74 12.23 -22.41
C ASP A 188 14.84 13.48 -22.45
N THR A 189 13.82 13.56 -21.57
CA THR A 189 12.86 14.68 -21.50
C THR A 189 13.25 15.73 -20.44
N ILE A 190 14.05 15.35 -19.45
CA ILE A 190 14.51 16.25 -18.38
C ILE A 190 15.89 16.84 -18.73
N ASP A 191 16.25 17.95 -18.09
CA ASP A 191 17.58 18.55 -18.25
C ASP A 191 18.66 17.79 -17.47
N LYS A 192 19.92 18.16 -17.72
CA LYS A 192 21.09 17.55 -17.06
C LYS A 192 21.29 18.05 -15.62
N GLU A 193 20.61 19.11 -15.21
CA GLU A 193 20.67 19.69 -13.87
C GLU A 193 19.68 19.01 -12.91
N THR A 194 18.80 18.15 -13.44
CA THR A 194 17.81 17.42 -12.67
C THR A 194 18.44 16.24 -11.91
N ILE A 195 18.17 16.17 -10.61
CA ILE A 195 18.46 14.99 -9.78
C ILE A 195 17.28 14.01 -9.85
N VAL A 196 17.58 12.75 -10.12
CA VAL A 196 16.62 11.66 -10.29
C VAL A 196 16.78 10.63 -9.18
N PHE A 197 15.69 10.38 -8.46
CA PHE A 197 15.59 9.27 -7.52
C PHE A 197 14.69 8.18 -8.11
N LEU A 198 15.17 6.93 -8.12
CA LEU A 198 14.35 5.74 -8.36
C LEU A 198 14.17 5.01 -7.03
N VAL A 199 12.93 4.93 -6.55
CA VAL A 199 12.60 4.38 -5.24
C VAL A 199 11.48 3.36 -5.37
N SER A 200 11.61 2.24 -4.67
CA SER A 200 10.52 1.26 -4.49
C SER A 200 9.97 1.36 -3.07
N ASP A 201 8.66 1.16 -2.91
CA ASP A 201 8.00 1.11 -1.61
C ASP A 201 8.28 -0.19 -0.85
N HIS A 202 8.60 -1.27 -1.58
CA HIS A 202 8.96 -2.58 -1.02
C HIS A 202 9.70 -3.45 -2.06
N GLY A 203 10.16 -4.62 -1.61
CA GLY A 203 10.66 -5.70 -2.47
C GLY A 203 9.57 -6.70 -2.86
N PHE A 204 10.00 -7.81 -3.48
CA PHE A 204 9.12 -8.90 -3.89
C PHE A 204 9.87 -10.24 -3.88
N GLY A 205 9.13 -11.33 -3.66
CA GLY A 205 9.64 -12.70 -3.69
C GLY A 205 8.57 -13.72 -4.08
N PRO A 206 8.95 -14.97 -4.39
CA PRO A 206 8.00 -16.03 -4.75
C PRO A 206 7.03 -16.33 -3.61
N VAL A 207 5.87 -16.87 -3.93
CA VAL A 207 4.93 -17.43 -2.94
C VAL A 207 4.82 -18.93 -3.13
N LYS A 208 5.17 -19.66 -2.06
CA LYS A 208 4.99 -21.11 -2.00
C LYS A 208 3.89 -21.48 -1.02
N TYR A 209 3.92 -20.91 0.18
CA TYR A 209 3.01 -21.21 1.26
C TYR A 209 2.22 -19.98 1.70
N THR A 210 0.91 -20.18 1.86
CA THR A 210 -0.04 -19.19 2.39
C THR A 210 -0.53 -19.65 3.77
N LEU A 211 -0.47 -18.78 4.77
CA LEU A 211 -1.11 -18.98 6.07
C LEU A 211 -2.57 -18.50 6.03
N ASN A 212 -3.52 -19.42 6.13
CA ASN A 212 -4.93 -19.10 6.26
C ASN A 212 -5.23 -18.78 7.74
N ILE A 213 -4.94 -17.55 8.14
CA ILE A 213 -4.88 -17.16 9.55
C ILE A 213 -6.21 -17.34 10.30
N ASN A 214 -7.34 -17.07 9.67
CA ASN A 214 -8.65 -17.30 10.31
C ASN A 214 -9.00 -18.80 10.41
N GLU A 215 -8.46 -19.67 9.54
CA GLU A 215 -8.60 -21.12 9.72
C GLU A 215 -7.83 -21.61 10.95
N PHE A 216 -6.65 -21.05 11.20
CA PHE A 216 -5.89 -21.28 12.43
C PHE A 216 -6.68 -20.83 13.65
N LEU A 217 -7.16 -19.59 13.67
CA LEU A 217 -7.91 -19.05 14.81
C LEU A 217 -9.20 -19.83 15.09
N ILE A 218 -9.88 -20.35 14.06
CA ILE A 218 -11.05 -21.21 14.24
C ILE A 218 -10.66 -22.55 14.88
N LYS A 219 -9.61 -23.21 14.38
CA LYS A 219 -9.18 -24.53 14.86
C LYS A 219 -8.66 -24.51 16.28
N GLU A 220 -7.90 -23.49 16.62
CA GLU A 220 -7.41 -23.26 17.99
C GLU A 220 -8.52 -22.71 18.92
N GLY A 221 -9.68 -22.38 18.37
CA GLY A 221 -10.86 -21.97 19.13
C GLY A 221 -10.92 -20.50 19.52
N TYR A 222 -10.02 -19.65 18.99
CA TYR A 222 -10.02 -18.20 19.21
C TYR A 222 -11.11 -17.46 18.41
N LEU A 223 -11.53 -17.99 17.26
CA LEU A 223 -12.59 -17.42 16.41
C LEU A 223 -13.79 -18.35 16.32
N LYS A 224 -15.00 -17.82 16.52
CA LYS A 224 -16.25 -18.59 16.46
C LYS A 224 -17.20 -18.03 15.40
N LEU A 225 -17.86 -18.93 14.69
CA LEU A 225 -18.90 -18.60 13.71
C LEU A 225 -20.27 -18.94 14.30
N LYS A 226 -21.31 -18.15 13.98
CA LYS A 226 -22.67 -18.42 14.46
C LYS A 226 -23.19 -19.77 13.97
N LYS A 227 -23.91 -20.49 14.83
CA LYS A 227 -24.61 -21.74 14.46
C LYS A 227 -25.60 -21.47 13.33
N GLY A 228 -25.63 -22.34 12.32
CA GLY A 228 -26.53 -22.19 11.17
C GLY A 228 -26.05 -21.21 10.10
N ASN A 229 -24.79 -20.73 10.16
CA ASN A 229 -24.18 -19.98 9.06
C ASN A 229 -24.26 -20.82 7.77
N LYS A 230 -25.22 -20.46 6.90
CA LYS A 230 -25.53 -21.20 5.65
C LYS A 230 -24.32 -21.30 4.73
N GLN A 231 -23.42 -20.33 4.81
CA GLN A 231 -22.18 -20.29 4.03
C GLN A 231 -21.18 -21.35 4.55
N ALA A 232 -21.07 -21.53 5.88
CA ALA A 232 -20.26 -22.59 6.49
C ALA A 232 -20.83 -24.01 6.25
N THR A 233 -22.17 -24.19 6.27
CA THR A 233 -22.81 -25.50 6.03
C THR A 233 -22.75 -25.96 4.58
N THR A 234 -23.04 -25.06 3.62
CA THR A 234 -22.88 -25.38 2.17
C THR A 234 -21.43 -25.70 1.85
N PHE A 235 -20.50 -24.97 2.45
CA PHE A 235 -19.08 -25.26 2.35
C PHE A 235 -18.70 -26.61 2.93
N ASN A 236 -19.20 -26.97 4.13
CA ASN A 236 -18.96 -28.27 4.81
C ASN A 236 -19.21 -29.47 3.87
N LEU A 237 -20.25 -29.40 3.06
CA LEU A 237 -20.62 -30.41 2.05
C LEU A 237 -19.65 -30.45 0.86
N PHE A 238 -19.24 -29.30 0.30
CA PHE A 238 -18.37 -29.25 -0.89
C PHE A 238 -16.96 -29.79 -0.65
N THR A 239 -16.37 -29.58 0.51
CA THR A 239 -14.99 -30.06 0.75
C THR A 239 -14.98 -31.49 1.30
N LEU A 240 -16.11 -32.04 1.77
CA LEU A 240 -16.27 -33.49 1.92
C LEU A 240 -16.17 -34.17 0.54
N MET A 241 -16.79 -33.58 -0.49
CA MET A 241 -16.65 -34.04 -1.88
C MET A 241 -15.21 -33.88 -2.41
N ARG A 242 -14.43 -32.90 -1.90
CA ARG A 242 -13.04 -32.64 -2.30
C ARG A 242 -12.02 -33.63 -1.72
N LYS A 243 -12.33 -34.28 -0.59
CA LYS A 243 -11.51 -35.37 -0.01
C LYS A 243 -11.76 -36.73 -0.67
N GLY A 244 -12.84 -36.89 -1.44
CA GLY A 244 -13.14 -38.13 -2.17
C GLY A 244 -12.47 -38.19 -3.55
N LYS A 245 -12.18 -39.41 -4.04
CA LYS A 245 -11.67 -39.70 -5.40
C LYS A 245 -12.61 -39.26 -6.54
N LEU A 246 -13.80 -38.71 -6.24
CA LEU A 246 -14.81 -38.24 -7.20
C LEU A 246 -14.53 -36.83 -7.78
N LEU A 247 -13.49 -36.13 -7.30
CA LEU A 247 -13.20 -34.75 -7.72
C LEU A 247 -12.94 -34.55 -9.22
N PRO A 248 -12.27 -35.46 -9.95
CA PRO A 248 -12.09 -35.31 -11.40
C PRO A 248 -13.43 -35.41 -12.16
N LEU A 249 -14.30 -36.33 -11.74
CA LEU A 249 -15.63 -36.55 -12.30
C LEU A 249 -16.54 -35.34 -12.04
N ALA A 250 -16.54 -34.80 -10.81
CA ALA A 250 -17.31 -33.60 -10.48
C ALA A 250 -16.82 -32.37 -11.25
N ARG A 251 -15.50 -32.21 -11.45
CA ARG A 251 -14.95 -31.11 -12.27
C ARG A 251 -15.28 -31.24 -13.76
N ALA A 252 -15.27 -32.46 -14.30
CA ALA A 252 -15.70 -32.71 -15.67
C ALA A 252 -17.19 -32.38 -15.85
N PHE A 253 -18.03 -32.76 -14.89
CA PHE A 253 -19.45 -32.40 -14.87
C PHE A 253 -19.70 -30.89 -14.74
N ILE A 254 -18.95 -30.19 -13.88
CA ILE A 254 -19.09 -28.73 -13.72
C ILE A 254 -18.72 -27.98 -15.02
N LYS A 255 -17.78 -28.50 -15.82
CA LYS A 255 -17.46 -27.93 -17.15
C LYS A 255 -18.57 -28.12 -18.18
N LEU A 256 -19.43 -29.13 -18.00
CA LEU A 256 -20.60 -29.40 -18.85
C LEU A 256 -21.84 -28.60 -18.43
N LEU A 257 -21.82 -27.96 -17.25
CA LEU A 257 -22.94 -27.14 -16.80
C LEU A 257 -22.98 -25.79 -17.54
N PRO A 258 -24.18 -25.23 -17.77
CA PRO A 258 -24.33 -23.86 -18.24
C PRO A 258 -23.50 -22.88 -17.41
N ASN A 259 -22.85 -21.91 -18.06
CA ASN A 259 -21.90 -20.98 -17.43
C ASN A 259 -22.45 -20.30 -16.17
N ILE A 260 -23.76 -19.99 -16.13
CA ILE A 260 -24.41 -19.37 -14.97
C ILE A 260 -24.40 -20.31 -13.75
N ILE A 261 -24.65 -21.60 -13.96
CA ILE A 261 -24.68 -22.62 -12.90
C ILE A 261 -23.26 -22.94 -12.46
N ALA A 262 -22.33 -23.11 -13.41
CA ALA A 262 -20.92 -23.33 -13.11
C ALA A 262 -20.31 -22.16 -12.31
N LYS A 263 -20.64 -20.91 -12.69
CA LYS A 263 -20.22 -19.69 -11.97
C LYS A 263 -20.78 -19.67 -10.55
N ARG A 264 -22.09 -19.90 -10.36
CA ARG A 264 -22.72 -19.98 -9.02
C ARG A 264 -22.10 -21.07 -8.14
N LEU A 265 -21.79 -22.23 -8.70
CA LEU A 265 -21.14 -23.32 -7.96
C LEU A 265 -19.69 -22.98 -7.59
N LYS A 266 -18.95 -22.32 -8.49
CA LYS A 266 -17.58 -21.86 -8.24
C LYS A 266 -17.52 -20.74 -7.19
N GLU A 267 -18.47 -19.80 -7.23
CA GLU A 267 -18.63 -18.75 -6.22
C GLU A 267 -18.92 -19.35 -4.83
N LYS A 268 -19.82 -20.35 -4.76
CA LYS A 268 -20.10 -21.07 -3.51
C LYS A 268 -18.95 -21.93 -2.98
N ALA A 269 -17.95 -22.23 -3.82
CA ALA A 269 -16.81 -23.07 -3.48
C ALA A 269 -15.50 -22.30 -3.22
N SER A 270 -15.52 -20.97 -3.37
CA SER A 270 -14.36 -20.10 -3.12
C SER A 270 -14.31 -19.64 -1.66
N PRO A 271 -13.12 -19.38 -1.08
CA PRO A 271 -13.03 -18.77 0.24
C PRO A 271 -13.82 -17.48 0.29
N ILE A 272 -14.54 -17.28 1.39
CA ILE A 272 -15.43 -16.14 1.55
C ILE A 272 -14.68 -15.08 2.36
N SER A 273 -14.78 -13.85 1.89
CA SER A 273 -14.24 -12.69 2.61
C SER A 273 -14.74 -12.68 4.04
N PHE A 274 -13.83 -12.42 4.99
CA PHE A 274 -14.17 -12.35 6.41
C PHE A 274 -15.40 -11.46 6.69
N GLU A 275 -15.55 -10.34 5.98
CA GLU A 275 -16.66 -9.39 6.17
C GLU A 275 -18.05 -9.99 5.90
N LYS A 276 -18.12 -11.05 5.11
CA LYS A 276 -19.38 -11.71 4.73
C LYS A 276 -19.77 -12.83 5.67
N MET A 277 -18.89 -13.17 6.62
CA MET A 277 -19.11 -14.25 7.57
C MET A 277 -19.90 -13.77 8.78
N ASP A 278 -20.88 -14.59 9.20
CA ASP A 278 -21.58 -14.41 10.46
C ASP A 278 -20.69 -14.87 11.63
N ILE A 279 -19.92 -13.93 12.18
CA ILE A 279 -19.06 -14.15 13.36
C ILE A 279 -19.91 -14.15 14.64
N ASP A 280 -19.60 -15.07 15.54
CA ASP A 280 -20.14 -15.10 16.91
C ASP A 280 -19.22 -14.29 17.82
N TRP A 281 -19.46 -12.97 17.86
CA TRP A 281 -18.62 -12.02 18.58
C TRP A 281 -18.61 -12.24 20.08
N ASP A 282 -19.71 -12.74 20.65
CA ASP A 282 -19.84 -13.02 22.08
C ASP A 282 -18.98 -14.23 22.52
N ASN A 283 -18.44 -14.99 21.58
CA ASN A 283 -17.57 -16.14 21.84
C ASN A 283 -16.22 -16.07 21.09
N THR A 284 -15.92 -14.96 20.42
CA THR A 284 -14.68 -14.77 19.63
C THR A 284 -13.66 -13.95 20.41
N LYS A 285 -12.50 -14.56 20.68
CA LYS A 285 -11.36 -13.94 21.38
C LYS A 285 -10.41 -13.21 20.44
N ALA A 286 -10.21 -13.72 19.22
CA ALA A 286 -9.32 -13.10 18.24
C ALA A 286 -9.80 -13.33 16.80
N PHE A 287 -9.44 -12.42 15.91
CA PHE A 287 -9.81 -12.46 14.49
C PHE A 287 -8.75 -11.77 13.63
N ALA A 288 -8.68 -12.16 12.35
CA ALA A 288 -7.84 -11.53 11.36
C ALA A 288 -8.68 -10.81 10.30
N TYR A 289 -8.21 -9.67 9.80
CA TYR A 289 -8.91 -8.93 8.76
C TYR A 289 -7.93 -8.36 7.72
N ALA A 290 -8.24 -8.61 6.44
CA ALA A 290 -7.48 -8.15 5.28
C ALA A 290 -5.99 -8.56 5.31
N VAL A 291 -5.22 -8.07 4.34
CA VAL A 291 -3.81 -8.43 4.07
C VAL A 291 -2.83 -7.77 5.07
N LEU A 292 -3.34 -7.13 6.14
CA LEU A 292 -2.77 -5.87 6.60
C LEU A 292 -2.76 -5.68 8.14
N GLY A 293 -3.23 -6.69 8.87
CA GLY A 293 -3.23 -6.73 10.32
C GLY A 293 -3.66 -8.13 10.74
N ASP A 294 -2.68 -8.94 11.11
CA ASP A 294 -2.85 -10.38 11.09
C ASP A 294 -3.77 -10.88 12.18
N ILE A 295 -3.72 -10.27 13.38
CA ILE A 295 -4.56 -10.71 14.50
C ILE A 295 -4.94 -9.53 15.39
N TYR A 296 -6.24 -9.37 15.62
CA TYR A 296 -6.84 -8.48 16.60
C TYR A 296 -7.46 -9.35 17.70
N LEU A 297 -7.22 -9.00 18.96
CA LEU A 297 -7.91 -9.56 20.10
C LEU A 297 -9.19 -8.76 20.37
N ASN A 298 -10.23 -9.43 20.87
CA ASN A 298 -11.52 -8.82 21.16
C ASN A 298 -11.59 -8.45 22.65
N VAL A 299 -11.04 -7.29 23.02
CA VAL A 299 -10.73 -6.90 24.41
C VAL A 299 -11.88 -6.14 25.06
N LYS A 300 -12.25 -6.54 26.29
CA LYS A 300 -13.30 -5.86 27.08
C LYS A 300 -12.97 -4.37 27.25
N GLY A 301 -13.97 -3.51 27.06
CA GLY A 301 -13.82 -2.06 27.19
C GLY A 301 -13.16 -1.36 25.99
N ARG A 302 -12.44 -2.09 25.12
CA ARG A 302 -11.87 -1.57 23.87
C ARG A 302 -12.76 -1.89 22.66
N ASP A 303 -13.27 -3.12 22.63
CA ASP A 303 -14.02 -3.68 21.50
C ASP A 303 -15.52 -3.81 21.83
N PRO A 304 -16.45 -3.63 20.86
CA PRO A 304 -17.90 -3.55 21.12
C PRO A 304 -18.49 -4.73 21.89
N ASN A 305 -18.09 -5.96 21.54
CA ASN A 305 -18.44 -7.22 22.22
C ASN A 305 -17.17 -7.86 22.80
N GLY A 306 -16.24 -7.06 23.33
CA GLY A 306 -14.98 -7.53 23.90
C GLY A 306 -15.20 -8.59 24.98
N ILE A 307 -14.52 -9.74 24.87
CA ILE A 307 -14.59 -10.84 25.84
C ILE A 307 -13.25 -11.18 26.48
N VAL A 308 -12.14 -10.76 25.87
CA VAL A 308 -10.80 -10.91 26.43
C VAL A 308 -10.64 -9.93 27.57
N ASP A 309 -10.39 -10.45 28.77
CA ASP A 309 -10.07 -9.62 29.91
C ASP A 309 -8.72 -8.90 29.70
N PRO A 310 -8.59 -7.59 30.00
CA PRO A 310 -7.31 -6.90 29.93
C PRO A 310 -6.18 -7.62 30.66
N ASP A 311 -6.46 -8.30 31.78
CA ASP A 311 -5.47 -9.06 32.54
C ASP A 311 -5.02 -10.36 31.83
N GLU A 312 -5.83 -10.89 30.91
CA GLU A 312 -5.51 -12.07 30.09
C GLU A 312 -4.91 -11.71 28.73
N TYR A 313 -4.92 -10.43 28.36
CA TYR A 313 -4.54 -9.96 27.02
C TYR A 313 -3.15 -10.43 26.60
N ASP A 314 -2.14 -10.22 27.44
CA ASP A 314 -0.77 -10.63 27.14
C ASP A 314 -0.59 -12.13 27.08
N LYS A 315 -1.24 -12.86 27.99
CA LYS A 315 -1.20 -14.32 28.01
C LYS A 315 -1.73 -14.91 26.70
N ILE A 316 -2.89 -14.44 26.23
CA ILE A 316 -3.49 -14.92 24.97
C ILE A 316 -2.60 -14.58 23.77
N ARG A 317 -1.97 -13.39 23.76
CA ARG A 317 -1.01 -13.02 22.70
C ARG A 317 0.17 -14.00 22.65
N GLU A 318 0.76 -14.32 23.80
CA GLU A 318 1.87 -15.27 23.87
C GLU A 318 1.46 -16.68 23.45
N GLU A 319 0.30 -17.17 23.87
CA GLU A 319 -0.22 -18.46 23.45
C GLU A 319 -0.38 -18.54 21.91
N ILE A 320 -0.92 -17.49 21.29
CA ILE A 320 -1.06 -17.41 19.83
C ILE A 320 0.30 -17.37 19.14
N ILE A 321 1.24 -16.56 19.65
CA ILE A 321 2.61 -16.47 19.13
C ILE A 321 3.29 -17.84 19.17
N GLU A 322 3.23 -18.54 20.29
CA GLU A 322 3.86 -19.85 20.47
C GLU A 322 3.26 -20.88 19.51
N LYS A 323 1.93 -20.95 19.42
CA LYS A 323 1.23 -21.86 18.50
C LYS A 323 1.60 -21.58 17.04
N ILE A 324 1.67 -20.32 16.62
CA ILE A 324 2.06 -19.94 15.26
C ILE A 324 3.52 -20.30 14.97
N ARG A 325 4.45 -19.99 15.89
CA ARG A 325 5.88 -20.31 15.75
C ARG A 325 6.15 -21.82 15.72
N ASN A 326 5.24 -22.63 16.24
CA ASN A 326 5.31 -24.09 16.23
C ASN A 326 4.51 -24.75 15.11
N LEU A 327 3.97 -23.99 14.14
CA LEU A 327 3.28 -24.57 13.00
C LEU A 327 4.23 -25.38 12.12
N GLU A 328 3.76 -26.57 11.75
CA GLU A 328 4.41 -27.46 10.80
C GLU A 328 3.53 -27.68 9.57
N TYR A 329 4.17 -27.84 8.42
CA TYR A 329 3.51 -28.23 7.19
C TYR A 329 4.31 -29.33 6.49
N LYS A 330 3.66 -30.46 6.22
CA LYS A 330 4.27 -31.66 5.60
C LYS A 330 5.55 -32.12 6.34
N GLY A 331 5.50 -32.13 7.68
CA GLY A 331 6.60 -32.57 8.55
C GLY A 331 7.79 -31.60 8.62
N LYS A 332 7.62 -30.35 8.19
CA LYS A 332 8.62 -29.30 8.32
C LYS A 332 8.07 -28.13 9.13
N LYS A 333 8.82 -27.69 10.14
CA LYS A 333 8.56 -26.44 10.85
C LYS A 333 8.76 -25.25 9.92
N LEU A 334 7.83 -24.30 9.93
CA LEU A 334 7.94 -23.06 9.15
C LEU A 334 8.51 -21.93 10.00
N ASN A 335 9.42 -21.14 9.45
CA ASN A 335 9.98 -19.96 10.13
C ASN A 335 9.02 -18.76 10.01
N ILE A 336 7.94 -18.76 10.79
CA ILE A 336 6.95 -17.69 10.79
C ILE A 336 7.35 -16.60 11.79
N GLN A 337 7.64 -15.40 11.28
CA GLN A 337 7.89 -14.24 12.11
C GLN A 337 6.58 -13.60 12.54
N ILE A 338 6.42 -13.43 13.85
CA ILE A 338 5.27 -12.79 14.47
C ILE A 338 5.76 -11.90 15.62
N PHE A 339 5.23 -10.68 15.65
CA PHE A 339 5.61 -9.60 16.56
C PHE A 339 4.39 -9.00 17.22
N LYS A 340 4.55 -8.53 18.46
CA LYS A 340 3.56 -7.69 19.12
C LYS A 340 3.58 -6.28 18.54
N LYS A 341 2.45 -5.59 18.65
CA LYS A 341 2.31 -4.22 18.14
C LYS A 341 3.30 -3.23 18.74
N GLU A 342 3.72 -3.44 19.98
CA GLU A 342 4.74 -2.65 20.69
C GLU A 342 6.11 -2.74 20.03
N GLU A 343 6.43 -3.87 19.42
CA GLU A 343 7.70 -4.07 18.72
C GLU A 343 7.70 -3.38 17.35
N VAL A 344 6.53 -3.30 16.70
CA VAL A 344 6.39 -2.79 15.33
C VAL A 344 6.04 -1.29 15.28
N TYR A 345 5.19 -0.83 16.22
CA TYR A 345 4.60 0.50 16.22
C TYR A 345 4.77 1.24 17.57
N PRO A 346 5.95 1.21 18.22
CA PRO A 346 6.10 1.68 19.60
C PRO A 346 5.65 3.14 19.78
N GLY A 347 4.58 3.40 20.53
CA GLY A 347 4.07 4.77 20.76
C GLY A 347 3.31 5.36 19.58
N ALA A 348 2.64 4.53 18.78
CA ALA A 348 1.75 4.99 17.70
C ALA A 348 0.51 5.71 18.25
N THR A 349 0.02 6.69 17.50
CA THR A 349 -1.08 7.56 17.94
C THR A 349 -2.46 6.90 17.92
N LEU A 350 -2.66 5.85 17.11
CA LEU A 350 -3.93 5.12 17.02
C LEU A 350 -3.80 3.71 17.58
N TRP A 351 -3.28 3.64 18.80
CA TRP A 351 -2.85 2.41 19.46
C TRP A 351 -3.90 1.29 19.50
N ASP A 352 -5.17 1.66 19.69
CA ASP A 352 -6.29 0.72 19.82
C ASP A 352 -6.85 0.24 18.48
N ASN A 353 -6.47 0.92 17.39
CA ASN A 353 -6.90 0.57 16.03
C ASN A 353 -5.87 -0.32 15.30
N LEU A 354 -4.67 -0.49 15.87
CA LEU A 354 -3.62 -1.35 15.33
C LEU A 354 -3.90 -2.84 15.61
N PRO A 355 -3.41 -3.74 14.74
CA PRO A 355 -3.41 -5.17 15.03
C PRO A 355 -2.61 -5.44 16.30
N ASP A 356 -3.06 -6.40 17.11
CA ASP A 356 -2.39 -6.75 18.37
C ASP A 356 -1.17 -7.64 18.14
N LEU A 357 -1.18 -8.42 17.05
CA LEU A 357 -0.05 -9.20 16.53
C LEU A 357 0.09 -8.98 15.02
N VAL A 358 1.35 -8.89 14.58
CA VAL A 358 1.74 -8.70 13.18
C VAL A 358 2.62 -9.85 12.73
N ILE A 359 2.23 -10.51 11.65
CA ILE A 359 2.97 -11.58 10.99
C ILE A 359 3.71 -10.97 9.80
N VAL A 360 5.00 -11.25 9.70
CA VAL A 360 5.83 -10.78 8.58
C VAL A 360 6.11 -11.96 7.66
N PRO A 361 5.65 -11.94 6.40
CA PRO A 361 5.98 -12.98 5.44
C PRO A 361 7.49 -13.09 5.19
N THR A 362 7.99 -14.32 5.13
CA THR A 362 9.43 -14.64 4.93
C THR A 362 9.60 -15.74 3.91
N ASP A 363 10.75 -15.79 3.23
CA ASP A 363 11.07 -16.86 2.28
C ASP A 363 11.20 -18.24 2.93
N GLU A 364 11.61 -18.29 4.21
CA GLU A 364 11.80 -19.52 4.98
C GLU A 364 10.53 -20.01 5.70
N GLY A 365 9.48 -19.18 5.75
CA GLY A 365 8.23 -19.47 6.44
C GLY A 365 7.04 -19.51 5.49
N VAL A 366 6.11 -18.59 5.71
CA VAL A 366 4.96 -18.33 4.83
C VAL A 366 5.19 -17.03 4.08
N GLN A 367 4.83 -17.00 2.79
CA GLN A 367 5.07 -15.86 1.91
C GLN A 367 3.80 -15.05 1.64
N ASP A 368 2.67 -15.52 2.16
CA ASP A 368 1.36 -14.91 1.98
C ASP A 368 0.47 -15.23 3.18
N ILE A 369 -0.42 -14.30 3.52
CA ILE A 369 -1.39 -14.42 4.61
C ILE A 369 -2.79 -14.21 4.05
N ASN A 370 -3.65 -15.19 4.25
CA ASN A 370 -5.03 -15.16 3.77
C ASN A 370 -6.01 -15.09 4.94
N PRO A 371 -6.72 -13.97 5.12
CA PRO A 371 -7.74 -13.83 6.15
C PRO A 371 -9.09 -14.46 5.74
N ASN A 372 -9.26 -14.87 4.49
CA ASN A 372 -10.54 -15.43 4.05
C ASN A 372 -10.78 -16.81 4.68
N ILE A 373 -12.04 -17.09 4.98
CA ILE A 373 -12.46 -18.33 5.63
C ILE A 373 -13.06 -19.25 4.55
N GLY A 374 -12.70 -20.53 4.60
CA GLY A 374 -13.12 -21.53 3.61
C GLY A 374 -11.96 -22.24 2.91
N ASN A 375 -10.74 -22.19 3.45
CA ASN A 375 -9.60 -22.95 2.95
C ASN A 375 -9.43 -24.30 3.67
N ARG A 376 -9.97 -24.45 4.89
CA ARG A 376 -9.90 -25.62 5.80
C ARG A 376 -8.54 -26.04 6.30
N GLU A 377 -7.47 -25.67 5.62
CA GLU A 377 -6.09 -25.96 6.01
C GLU A 377 -5.46 -24.70 6.56
N ILE A 378 -4.68 -24.83 7.64
CA ILE A 378 -3.99 -23.69 8.24
C ILE A 378 -2.95 -23.14 7.26
N ILE A 379 -2.22 -24.03 6.60
CA ILE A 379 -1.25 -23.69 5.56
C ILE A 379 -1.65 -24.38 4.27
N THR A 380 -1.62 -23.64 3.16
CA THR A 380 -1.88 -24.14 1.82
C THR A 380 -0.75 -23.75 0.87
N GLU A 381 -0.54 -24.55 -0.18
CA GLU A 381 0.29 -24.11 -1.30
C GLU A 381 -0.47 -23.10 -2.15
N SER A 382 0.15 -21.94 -2.40
CA SER A 382 -0.49 -20.87 -3.17
C SER A 382 -0.67 -21.26 -4.64
N LYS A 383 -1.84 -20.93 -5.19
CA LYS A 383 -2.18 -21.19 -6.60
C LYS A 383 -2.45 -19.91 -7.38
N ASP A 384 -3.01 -18.91 -6.71
CA ASP A 384 -3.51 -17.69 -7.33
C ASP A 384 -2.50 -16.55 -7.25
N ILE A 385 -1.75 -16.46 -6.13
CA ILE A 385 -0.68 -15.48 -5.93
C ILE A 385 0.66 -16.17 -6.16
N ARG A 386 1.45 -15.65 -7.10
CA ARG A 386 2.74 -16.24 -7.50
C ARG A 386 3.94 -15.53 -6.87
N GLY A 387 3.83 -14.22 -6.69
CA GLY A 387 4.80 -13.41 -5.95
C GLY A 387 4.10 -12.52 -4.94
N ASN A 388 4.81 -12.11 -3.89
CA ASN A 388 4.30 -11.21 -2.86
C ASN A 388 5.42 -10.37 -2.25
N HIS A 389 5.07 -9.42 -1.40
CA HIS A 389 5.98 -8.38 -0.89
C HIS A 389 7.15 -8.90 -0.05
N ARG A 390 8.28 -8.19 -0.12
CA ARG A 390 9.44 -8.33 0.78
C ARG A 390 9.81 -6.96 1.35
N LEU A 391 10.54 -6.94 2.46
CA LEU A 391 10.85 -5.69 3.17
C LEU A 391 11.74 -4.76 2.34
N ASP A 392 12.79 -5.30 1.72
CA ASP A 392 13.82 -4.48 1.07
C ASP A 392 13.46 -4.14 -0.38
N GLY A 393 13.32 -2.84 -0.65
CA GLY A 393 13.08 -2.29 -1.99
C GLY A 393 14.37 -1.87 -2.70
N ILE A 394 14.23 -0.96 -3.66
CA ILE A 394 15.33 -0.39 -4.45
C ILE A 394 15.41 1.11 -4.15
N PHE A 395 16.63 1.63 -4.03
CA PHE A 395 16.91 3.06 -4.03
C PHE A 395 18.12 3.34 -4.92
N LEU A 396 17.95 4.21 -5.91
CA LEU A 396 19.02 4.77 -6.74
C LEU A 396 18.87 6.29 -6.77
N ALA A 397 20.00 7.00 -6.74
CA ALA A 397 20.08 8.43 -6.96
C ALA A 397 21.08 8.73 -8.07
N TYR A 398 20.75 9.65 -8.96
CA TYR A 398 21.57 10.03 -10.11
C TYR A 398 21.36 11.51 -10.44
N GLY A 399 22.42 12.24 -10.77
CA GLY A 399 22.33 13.65 -11.15
C GLY A 399 23.52 14.48 -10.65
N PRO A 400 23.49 15.80 -10.84
CA PRO A 400 24.55 16.70 -10.38
C PRO A 400 24.70 16.66 -8.86
N GLY A 401 25.95 16.68 -8.38
CA GLY A 401 26.27 16.66 -6.95
C GLY A 401 25.97 15.33 -6.23
N ILE A 402 25.62 14.26 -6.96
CA ILE A 402 25.42 12.90 -6.42
C ILE A 402 26.63 12.02 -6.76
N LYS A 403 27.18 11.33 -5.77
CA LYS A 403 28.36 10.45 -5.94
C LYS A 403 28.11 9.34 -6.95
N LYS A 404 29.09 9.11 -7.82
CA LYS A 404 29.08 8.01 -8.79
C LYS A 404 29.60 6.71 -8.16
N GLY A 405 28.91 5.60 -8.43
CA GLY A 405 29.32 4.26 -8.00
C GLY A 405 29.30 4.04 -6.49
N TYR A 406 28.70 4.96 -5.72
CA TYR A 406 28.61 4.85 -4.27
C TYR A 406 27.46 3.92 -3.88
N LYS A 407 27.76 2.89 -3.08
CA LYS A 407 26.76 1.98 -2.52
C LYS A 407 26.38 2.47 -1.13
N ILE A 408 25.19 3.03 -1.01
CA ILE A 408 24.61 3.39 0.27
C ILE A 408 24.15 2.14 1.04
N GLU A 409 24.26 2.19 2.36
CA GLU A 409 23.77 1.16 3.27
C GLU A 409 22.78 1.77 4.27
N ASN A 410 21.85 0.95 4.76
CA ASN A 410 20.91 1.32 5.83
C ASN A 410 19.99 2.53 5.54
N ALA A 411 19.84 2.94 4.29
CA ALA A 411 18.83 3.93 3.89
C ALA A 411 17.43 3.40 4.23
N LYS A 412 16.59 4.28 4.78
CA LYS A 412 15.20 3.98 5.11
C LYS A 412 14.30 4.74 4.15
N ILE A 413 13.13 4.17 3.87
CA ILE A 413 12.18 4.79 2.94
C ILE A 413 11.77 6.21 3.37
N TYR A 414 11.69 6.47 4.68
CA TYR A 414 11.36 7.78 5.22
C TYR A 414 12.53 8.79 5.19
N ASP A 415 13.72 8.40 4.72
CA ASP A 415 14.85 9.33 4.50
C ASP A 415 14.70 10.16 3.21
N ILE A 416 13.77 9.76 2.32
CA ILE A 416 13.58 10.39 1.02
C ILE A 416 13.08 11.82 1.14
N ALA A 417 11.99 12.05 1.89
CA ALA A 417 11.46 13.40 2.08
C ALA A 417 12.47 14.41 2.68
N PRO A 418 13.13 14.13 3.82
CA PRO A 418 14.11 15.08 4.38
C PRO A 418 15.29 15.31 3.43
N THR A 419 15.72 14.30 2.67
CA THR A 419 16.78 14.45 1.66
C THR A 419 16.37 15.37 0.52
N ILE A 420 15.17 15.23 -0.01
CA ILE A 420 14.65 16.14 -1.06
C ILE A 420 14.49 17.56 -0.48
N LEU A 421 13.93 17.75 0.71
CA LEU A 421 13.84 19.08 1.32
C LEU A 421 15.23 19.73 1.47
N HIS A 422 16.23 18.94 1.85
CA HIS A 422 17.62 19.39 1.92
C HIS A 422 18.16 19.81 0.55
N ILE A 423 17.89 19.07 -0.53
CA ILE A 423 18.27 19.44 -1.91
C ILE A 423 17.68 20.80 -2.30
N PHE A 424 16.41 21.05 -1.96
CA PHE A 424 15.74 22.33 -2.20
C PHE A 424 16.17 23.45 -1.24
N GLY A 425 17.07 23.18 -0.28
CA GLY A 425 17.50 24.16 0.71
C GLY A 425 16.40 24.58 1.69
N LEU A 426 15.35 23.76 1.82
CA LEU A 426 14.21 24.05 2.69
C LEU A 426 14.43 23.50 4.10
N PRO A 427 13.89 24.16 5.13
CA PRO A 427 13.93 23.63 6.49
C PRO A 427 13.17 22.31 6.63
N ILE A 428 13.75 21.34 7.34
CA ILE A 428 13.20 20.01 7.55
C ILE A 428 12.39 20.01 8.85
N PRO A 429 11.10 19.66 8.83
CA PRO A 429 10.33 19.47 10.06
C PRO A 429 11.00 18.45 10.98
N ASN A 430 11.22 18.83 12.24
CA ASN A 430 11.87 17.98 13.26
C ASN A 430 10.99 16.82 13.74
N ASP A 431 9.74 16.74 13.27
CA ASP A 431 8.84 15.61 13.47
C ASP A 431 8.96 14.54 12.37
N MET A 432 9.79 14.74 11.35
CA MET A 432 10.23 13.65 10.45
C MET A 432 11.15 12.69 11.21
N ASP A 433 11.00 11.39 10.98
CA ASP A 433 11.89 10.35 11.53
C ASP A 433 13.11 10.10 10.64
N GLY A 434 12.98 10.39 9.34
CA GLY A 434 14.06 10.22 8.40
C GLY A 434 15.19 11.23 8.57
N ARG A 435 16.39 10.77 8.26
CA ARG A 435 17.58 11.61 8.18
C ARG A 435 17.81 12.06 6.75
N VAL A 436 18.60 13.12 6.60
CA VAL A 436 19.16 13.46 5.30
C VAL A 436 20.24 12.44 4.96
N LEU A 437 20.17 11.86 3.76
CA LEU A 437 21.17 10.94 3.23
C LEU A 437 22.42 11.72 2.76
N MET A 438 23.10 12.42 3.69
CA MET A 438 24.23 13.29 3.38
C MET A 438 25.37 12.56 2.64
N GLU A 439 25.52 11.27 2.88
CA GLU A 439 26.58 10.44 2.32
C GLU A 439 26.49 10.26 0.80
N ILE A 440 25.32 10.50 0.18
CA ILE A 440 25.13 10.36 -1.27
C ILE A 440 25.70 11.54 -2.05
N PHE A 441 25.95 12.68 -1.40
CA PHE A 441 26.39 13.89 -2.08
C PHE A 441 27.91 13.91 -2.30
N GLU A 442 28.33 14.44 -3.44
CA GLU A 442 29.75 14.72 -3.75
C GLU A 442 30.29 15.77 -2.76
N GLU A 443 31.54 15.63 -2.31
CA GLU A 443 32.10 16.44 -1.21
C GLU A 443 32.14 17.94 -1.51
N ASP A 444 32.34 18.29 -2.79
CA ASP A 444 32.40 19.66 -3.28
C ASP A 444 31.03 20.22 -3.71
N SER A 445 29.98 19.39 -3.72
CA SER A 445 28.62 19.84 -4.04
C SER A 445 28.10 20.84 -3.01
N GLU A 446 27.20 21.73 -3.44
CA GLU A 446 26.51 22.63 -2.51
C GLU A 446 25.68 21.89 -1.46
N PHE A 447 25.19 20.69 -1.80
CA PHE A 447 24.38 19.86 -0.92
C PHE A 447 25.19 19.33 0.26
N ALA A 448 26.44 18.88 0.02
CA ALA A 448 27.34 18.41 1.07
C ALA A 448 27.83 19.58 1.95
N LYS A 449 28.08 20.75 1.36
CA LYS A 449 28.52 21.97 2.07
C LYS A 449 27.42 22.59 2.93
N ARG A 450 26.16 22.45 2.52
CA ARG A 450 25.00 22.95 3.28
C ARG A 450 24.71 22.03 4.47
N LYS A 451 24.57 22.61 5.66
CA LYS A 451 24.10 21.87 6.84
C LYS A 451 22.57 21.75 6.83
N PRO A 452 21.99 20.56 7.07
CA PRO A 452 20.55 20.40 7.25
C PRO A 452 20.01 21.31 8.35
N LYS A 453 18.92 22.03 8.06
CA LYS A 453 18.26 22.93 9.01
C LYS A 453 16.94 22.33 9.47
N TYR A 454 16.83 22.01 10.76
CA TYR A 454 15.60 21.47 11.34
C TYR A 454 14.73 22.55 11.98
N VAL A 455 13.41 22.44 11.85
CA VAL A 455 12.42 23.40 12.39
C VAL A 455 11.22 22.69 12.98
N ASP A 456 10.52 23.35 13.89
CA ASP A 456 9.22 22.87 14.36
C ASP A 456 8.19 22.85 13.20
N PRO A 457 7.27 21.87 13.14
CA PRO A 457 6.29 21.76 12.04
C PRO A 457 5.40 23.01 11.89
N SER A 458 5.22 23.79 12.97
CA SER A 458 4.49 25.06 12.92
C SER A 458 5.14 26.10 12.00
N TYR A 459 6.42 25.96 11.65
CA TYR A 459 7.12 26.82 10.70
C TYR A 459 6.36 26.94 9.36
N TYR A 460 5.98 25.80 8.78
CA TYR A 460 5.26 25.77 7.50
C TYR A 460 3.82 26.26 7.64
N LYS A 461 3.20 26.12 8.82
CA LYS A 461 1.87 26.66 9.08
C LYS A 461 1.90 28.19 9.14
N LYS A 462 2.84 28.76 9.90
CA LYS A 462 3.03 30.21 10.03
C LYS A 462 3.37 30.84 8.67
N LYS A 463 4.31 30.27 7.93
CA LYS A 463 4.68 30.74 6.59
C LYS A 463 3.46 30.80 5.65
N GLN A 464 2.59 29.80 5.70
CA GLN A 464 1.37 29.75 4.89
C GLN A 464 0.33 30.80 5.33
N GLU A 465 0.19 31.05 6.63
CA GLU A 465 -0.69 32.10 7.17
C GLU A 465 -0.19 33.50 6.77
N ASP A 466 1.11 33.74 6.85
CA ASP A 466 1.75 34.99 6.44
C ASP A 466 1.54 35.26 4.93
N GLU A 467 1.70 34.26 4.07
CA GLU A 467 1.47 34.39 2.63
C GLU A 467 -0.01 34.67 2.31
N LYS A 468 -0.94 34.02 3.03
CA LYS A 468 -2.38 34.32 2.90
C LYS A 468 -2.68 35.77 3.30
N LEU A 469 -2.09 36.25 4.39
CA LEU A 469 -2.24 37.61 4.87
C LEU A 469 -1.69 38.61 3.85
N LYS A 470 -0.48 38.39 3.32
CA LYS A 470 0.11 39.22 2.25
C LYS A 470 -0.79 39.29 1.02
N LYS A 471 -1.34 38.16 0.58
CA LYS A 471 -2.26 38.12 -0.58
C LYS A 471 -3.57 38.85 -0.30
N ALA A 472 -4.13 38.71 0.91
CA ALA A 472 -5.32 39.44 1.32
C ALA A 472 -5.08 40.95 1.35
N ILE A 473 -3.95 41.40 1.93
CA ILE A 473 -3.53 42.82 1.95
C ILE A 473 -3.37 43.35 0.52
N LYS A 474 -2.67 42.61 -0.36
CA LYS A 474 -2.52 43.00 -1.78
C LYS A 474 -3.87 43.18 -2.47
N ASN A 475 -4.81 42.26 -2.24
CA ASN A 475 -6.15 42.34 -2.80
C ASN A 475 -6.97 43.51 -2.25
N LEU A 476 -6.81 43.86 -0.96
CA LEU A 476 -7.48 45.01 -0.36
C LEU A 476 -6.92 46.33 -0.92
N LYS A 477 -5.59 46.44 -1.09
CA LYS A 477 -4.94 47.57 -1.75
C LYS A 477 -5.42 47.76 -3.20
N LEU A 478 -5.48 46.68 -3.97
CA LEU A 478 -6.00 46.71 -5.35
C LEU A 478 -7.47 47.13 -5.43
N LYS A 479 -8.24 46.94 -4.34
CA LYS A 479 -9.64 47.35 -4.22
C LYS A 479 -9.83 48.71 -3.53
N GLY A 480 -8.74 49.42 -3.20
CA GLY A 480 -8.78 50.72 -2.51
C GLY A 480 -9.38 50.69 -1.11
N LYS A 481 -9.36 49.54 -0.44
CA LYS A 481 -9.96 49.36 0.90
C LYS A 481 -9.00 49.64 2.06
N ILE A 482 -7.69 49.70 1.78
CA ILE A 482 -6.58 50.07 2.67
C ILE A 482 -5.45 50.69 1.86
#